data_AF-A0A7W1NEH2-F1
#
_entry.id   AF-A0A7W1NEH2-F1
#
_cell.length_a   1.000
_cell.length_b   1.000
_cell.length_c   1.000
_cell.angle_alpha   90.00
_cell.angle_beta   90.00
_cell.angle_gamma   90.00
#
_symmetry.space_group_name_H-M   'P 1'
#
loop_
_entity.id
_entity.type
_entity.pdbx_description
1 polymer ?
#
loop_
_entity_poly.entity_id
_entity_poly.type
_entity_poly.pdbx_seq_one_letter_code
_entity_poly.pdbx_strand_id
1 'polypeptide(L)'
;MADPALSHHWQRGALHTYRFGLTAAKPALFEHAPRQDPAPTYYDMHLELEFGVVLEGAMERSFEGFTRELGPGDVWYCGVWEPHGSRAARRGTASLHFVALPTWLSALRFPEAPTFSPILPFTVPPARRPRPDEAQRARIRGLG
;
A
#
# COMPACT_ATOMS: atom_id res chain seq x y z
N MET A 1 -12.53 10.99 29.96
CA MET A 1 -12.78 9.57 29.64
C MET A 1 -12.29 9.35 28.23
N ALA A 2 -11.28 8.49 28.03
CA ALA A 2 -10.80 8.14 26.71
C ALA A 2 -11.76 7.13 26.05
N ASP A 3 -12.03 7.31 24.76
CA ASP A 3 -12.85 6.45 23.92
C ASP A 3 -12.19 5.04 23.79
N PRO A 4 -12.88 3.94 24.13
CA PRO A 4 -12.36 2.58 23.99
C PRO A 4 -12.04 2.16 22.55
N ALA A 5 -12.43 2.93 21.53
CA ALA A 5 -12.22 2.60 20.11
C ALA A 5 -10.83 2.98 19.55
N LEU A 6 -9.91 3.54 20.37
CA LEU A 6 -8.61 4.05 19.90
C LEU A 6 -7.40 3.16 20.23
N SER A 7 -7.58 1.88 20.58
CA SER A 7 -6.44 1.02 20.94
C SER A 7 -5.92 0.15 19.78
N HIS A 8 -5.58 0.76 18.65
CA HIS A 8 -4.63 0.17 17.70
C HIS A 8 -3.32 0.95 17.76
N HIS A 9 -2.74 1.03 18.95
CA HIS A 9 -1.37 1.48 19.11
C HIS A 9 -0.44 0.35 18.65
N TRP A 10 0.38 0.62 17.65
CA TRP A 10 1.45 -0.28 17.25
C TRP A 10 2.34 -0.58 18.45
N GLN A 11 2.62 -1.86 18.69
CA GLN A 11 3.71 -2.20 19.60
C GLN A 11 5.02 -1.88 18.88
N ARG A 12 5.69 -0.78 19.28
CA ARG A 12 6.93 -0.30 18.64
C ARG A 12 8.02 -1.38 18.52
N GLY A 13 8.00 -2.39 19.38
CA GLY A 13 8.93 -3.54 19.35
C GLY A 13 8.70 -4.55 18.22
N ALA A 14 7.58 -4.48 17.49
CA ALA A 14 7.22 -5.40 16.41
C ALA A 14 7.26 -4.76 15.01
N LEU A 15 7.75 -3.51 14.91
CA LEU A 15 7.81 -2.77 13.65
C LEU A 15 9.14 -3.04 12.96
N HIS A 16 9.09 -3.69 11.80
CA HIS A 16 10.28 -3.97 11.02
C HIS A 16 10.67 -2.77 10.15
N THR A 17 11.93 -2.34 10.22
CA THR A 17 12.46 -1.31 9.33
C THR A 17 13.39 -1.93 8.32
N TYR A 18 13.17 -1.67 7.04
CA TYR A 18 14.06 -2.15 5.99
C TYR A 18 14.13 -1.18 4.82
N ARG A 19 14.94 -1.53 3.82
CA ARG A 19 15.09 -0.80 2.55
C ARG A 19 14.99 -1.80 1.42
N PHE A 20 14.45 -1.36 0.28
CA PHE A 20 14.35 -2.18 -0.92
C PHE A 20 15.61 -2.12 -1.79
N GLY A 21 16.62 -1.35 -1.37
CA GLY A 21 17.89 -1.22 -2.10
C GLY A 21 17.73 -0.48 -3.43
N LEU A 22 16.70 0.36 -3.57
CA LEU A 22 16.49 1.18 -4.75
C LEU A 22 17.56 2.27 -4.86
N THR A 23 17.90 2.61 -6.09
CA THR A 23 18.92 3.63 -6.42
C THR A 23 18.43 4.52 -7.56
N ALA A 24 19.14 5.60 -7.89
CA ALA A 24 18.77 6.40 -9.07
C ALA A 24 18.80 5.58 -10.38
N ALA A 25 19.67 4.58 -10.49
CA ALA A 25 19.77 3.69 -11.65
C ALA A 25 18.70 2.58 -11.66
N LYS A 26 18.15 2.23 -10.49
CA LYS A 26 17.03 1.30 -10.31
C LYS A 26 16.03 1.93 -9.35
N PRO A 27 15.21 2.88 -9.83
CA PRO A 27 14.43 3.75 -8.95
C PRO A 27 13.10 3.16 -8.52
N ALA A 28 12.72 2.01 -9.07
CA ALA A 28 11.50 1.31 -8.73
C ALA A 28 11.67 -0.21 -8.86
N LEU A 29 10.76 -0.93 -8.21
CA LEU A 29 10.56 -2.37 -8.36
C LEU A 29 9.06 -2.67 -8.45
N PHE A 30 8.76 -3.78 -9.10
CA PHE A 30 7.45 -4.38 -9.12
C PHE A 30 7.58 -5.81 -8.61
N GLU A 31 6.71 -6.19 -7.68
CA GLU A 31 6.68 -7.52 -7.09
C GLU A 31 5.27 -8.08 -7.16
N HIS A 32 5.16 -9.32 -7.65
CA HIS A 32 3.96 -10.11 -7.50
C HIS A 32 4.09 -10.97 -6.24
N ALA A 33 3.16 -10.80 -5.31
CA ALA A 33 3.21 -11.41 -3.98
C ALA A 33 2.03 -12.36 -3.75
N PRO A 34 2.07 -13.60 -4.29
CA PRO A 34 1.07 -14.61 -4.00
C PRO A 34 1.26 -15.17 -2.58
N ARG A 35 0.15 -15.39 -1.87
CA ARG A 35 0.12 -16.02 -0.55
C ARG A 35 -0.82 -17.20 -0.59
N GLN A 36 -0.29 -18.39 -0.28
CA GLN A 36 -1.11 -19.60 -0.22
C GLN A 36 -2.05 -19.54 0.96
N ASP A 37 -1.54 -19.27 2.17
CA ASP A 37 -2.35 -19.28 3.39
C ASP A 37 -2.46 -17.88 4.03
N PRO A 38 -3.52 -17.63 4.82
CA PRO A 38 -3.58 -16.46 5.68
C PRO A 38 -2.39 -16.40 6.62
N ALA A 39 -1.91 -15.19 6.90
CA ALA A 39 -0.79 -14.96 7.82
C ALA A 39 -1.21 -14.02 8.95
N PRO A 40 -0.48 -13.98 10.08
CA PRO A 40 -0.59 -12.87 11.03
C PRO A 40 -0.27 -11.53 10.37
N THR A 41 -0.71 -10.43 10.99
CA THR A 41 -0.35 -9.10 10.51
C THR A 41 1.15 -8.87 10.66
N TYR A 42 1.80 -8.50 9.56
CA TYR A 42 3.19 -8.07 9.51
C TYR A 42 3.22 -6.54 9.49
N TYR A 43 4.02 -5.93 10.38
CA TYR A 43 4.15 -4.49 10.50
C TYR A 43 5.53 -4.04 10.07
N ASP A 44 5.57 -3.05 9.19
CA ASP A 44 6.82 -2.47 8.73
C ASP A 44 6.74 -0.97 8.42
N MET A 45 7.92 -0.40 8.16
CA MET A 45 8.08 0.90 7.53
C MET A 45 9.40 0.96 6.77
N HIS A 46 9.44 1.74 5.69
CA HIS A 46 10.60 1.86 4.80
C HIS A 46 10.69 3.26 4.18
N LEU A 47 11.80 3.54 3.50
CA LEU A 47 12.11 4.86 2.93
C LEU A 47 11.40 5.12 1.60
N GLU A 48 11.02 4.04 0.94
CA GLU A 48 10.40 4.05 -0.35
C GLU A 48 8.90 4.33 -0.24
N LEU A 49 8.27 4.69 -1.36
CA LEU A 49 6.82 4.75 -1.46
C LEU A 49 6.31 3.41 -1.96
N GLU A 50 5.28 2.87 -1.34
CA GLU A 50 4.64 1.62 -1.77
C GLU A 50 3.21 1.91 -2.24
N PHE A 51 2.92 1.57 -3.48
CA PHE A 51 1.56 1.44 -4.00
C PHE A 51 1.31 -0.03 -4.30
N GLY A 52 0.10 -0.50 -4.04
CA GLY A 52 -0.24 -1.83 -4.50
C GLY A 52 -1.71 -2.04 -4.76
N VAL A 53 -1.97 -3.18 -5.35
CA VAL A 53 -3.29 -3.63 -5.79
C VAL A 53 -3.52 -5.07 -5.40
N VAL A 54 -4.72 -5.37 -4.89
CA VAL A 54 -5.14 -6.75 -4.64
C VAL A 54 -5.67 -7.33 -5.94
N LEU A 55 -5.07 -8.41 -6.41
CA LEU A 55 -5.50 -9.14 -7.61
C LEU A 55 -6.54 -10.20 -7.26
N GLU A 56 -6.30 -10.95 -6.19
CA GLU A 56 -7.13 -12.07 -5.75
C GLU A 56 -7.23 -12.13 -4.23
N GLY A 57 -8.28 -12.80 -3.73
CA GLY A 57 -8.48 -13.03 -2.30
C GLY A 57 -8.86 -11.77 -1.53
N ALA A 58 -8.31 -11.61 -0.32
CA ALA A 58 -8.56 -10.43 0.51
C ALA A 58 -7.34 -10.11 1.38
N MET A 59 -7.03 -8.82 1.48
CA MET A 59 -5.92 -8.31 2.29
C MET A 59 -6.45 -7.28 3.28
N GLU A 60 -5.93 -7.27 4.50
CA GLU A 60 -6.16 -6.18 5.43
C GLU A 60 -4.90 -5.31 5.48
N ARG A 61 -5.10 -3.99 5.38
CA ARG A 61 -4.07 -2.99 5.63
C ARG A 61 -4.41 -2.25 6.91
N SER A 62 -3.42 -2.14 7.77
CA SER A 62 -3.53 -1.40 9.02
C SER A 62 -2.62 -0.16 8.95
N PHE A 63 -3.09 0.95 9.49
CA PHE A 63 -2.38 2.21 9.70
C PHE A 63 -2.71 2.72 11.12
N GLU A 64 -1.98 3.72 11.62
CA GLU A 64 -2.28 4.28 12.94
C GLU A 64 -3.72 4.81 12.99
N GLY A 65 -4.55 4.23 13.86
CA GLY A 65 -5.96 4.61 13.99
C GLY A 65 -6.84 4.31 12.76
N PHE A 66 -6.36 3.54 11.78
CA PHE A 66 -7.12 3.24 10.58
C PHE A 66 -6.81 1.85 10.03
N THR A 67 -7.81 0.99 9.92
CA THR A 67 -7.69 -0.34 9.31
C THR A 67 -8.70 -0.49 8.18
N ARG A 68 -8.34 -1.23 7.14
CA ARG A 68 -9.21 -1.48 5.99
C ARG A 68 -8.98 -2.87 5.42
N GLU A 69 -10.07 -3.60 5.21
CA GLU A 69 -10.08 -4.81 4.37
C GLU A 69 -10.18 -4.41 2.89
N LEU A 70 -9.42 -5.10 2.05
CA LEU A 70 -9.26 -4.89 0.62
C LEU A 70 -9.63 -6.16 -0.13
N GLY A 71 -10.44 -6.01 -1.16
CA GLY A 71 -10.77 -7.07 -2.10
C GLY A 71 -10.16 -6.85 -3.48
N PRO A 72 -10.42 -7.76 -4.43
CA PRO A 72 -9.89 -7.69 -5.78
C PRO A 72 -10.22 -6.37 -6.50
N GLY A 73 -9.17 -5.71 -6.99
CA GLY A 73 -9.22 -4.41 -7.63
C GLY A 73 -9.03 -3.22 -6.68
N ASP A 74 -9.08 -3.42 -5.37
CA ASP A 74 -8.75 -2.36 -4.42
C ASP A 74 -7.25 -2.07 -4.39
N VAL A 75 -6.92 -0.82 -4.05
CA VAL A 75 -5.55 -0.32 -4.00
C VAL A 75 -5.19 0.21 -2.63
N TRP A 76 -3.91 0.23 -2.30
CA TRP A 76 -3.37 0.90 -1.13
C TRP A 76 -2.13 1.73 -1.47
N TYR A 77 -1.76 2.62 -0.54
CA TYR A 77 -0.55 3.42 -0.60
C TYR A 77 0.07 3.42 0.79
N CYS A 78 1.39 3.42 0.89
CA CYS A 78 2.16 3.63 2.11
C CYS A 78 3.19 4.73 1.88
N GLY A 79 3.18 5.73 2.76
CA GLY A 79 4.14 6.83 2.71
C GLY A 79 5.52 6.46 3.27
N VAL A 80 6.49 7.33 3.00
CA VAL A 80 7.85 7.24 3.57
C VAL A 80 7.77 7.29 5.08
N TRP A 81 8.40 6.32 5.74
CA TRP A 81 8.39 6.18 7.21
C TRP A 81 7.00 6.17 7.84
N GLU A 82 5.96 5.83 7.08
CA GLU A 82 4.62 5.63 7.62
C GLU A 82 4.51 4.19 8.14
N PRO A 83 4.34 3.95 9.46
CA PRO A 83 4.14 2.60 9.97
C PRO A 83 2.85 1.99 9.41
N HIS A 84 2.94 0.79 8.87
CA HIS A 84 1.80 0.12 8.29
C HIS A 84 1.87 -1.40 8.47
N GLY A 85 0.68 -1.99 8.55
CA GLY A 85 0.49 -3.43 8.64
C GLY A 85 -0.10 -4.00 7.37
N SER A 86 0.28 -5.23 7.05
CA SER A 86 -0.35 -6.03 6.00
C SER A 86 -0.68 -7.43 6.52
N ARG A 87 -1.85 -7.94 6.10
CA ARG A 87 -2.30 -9.29 6.44
C ARG A 87 -3.03 -9.89 5.26
N ALA A 88 -2.57 -11.04 4.76
CA ALA A 88 -3.40 -11.85 3.86
C ALA A 88 -4.54 -12.47 4.69
N ALA A 89 -5.77 -12.03 4.46
CA ALA A 89 -6.94 -12.43 5.26
C ALA A 89 -7.59 -13.72 4.73
N ARG A 90 -7.33 -14.07 3.46
CA ARG A 90 -7.88 -15.28 2.82
C ARG A 90 -6.79 -16.10 2.14
N ARG A 91 -7.04 -17.41 2.05
CA ARG A 91 -6.25 -18.36 1.25
C ARG A 91 -6.23 -17.92 -0.21
N GLY A 92 -5.09 -18.02 -0.88
CA GLY A 92 -4.93 -17.62 -2.29
C GLY A 92 -5.02 -16.10 -2.50
N THR A 93 -4.62 -15.30 -1.53
CA THR A 93 -4.53 -13.84 -1.72
C THR A 93 -3.33 -13.53 -2.60
N ALA A 94 -3.54 -12.76 -3.67
CA ALA A 94 -2.48 -12.30 -4.56
C ALA A 94 -2.55 -10.79 -4.72
N SER A 95 -1.39 -10.15 -4.82
CA SER A 95 -1.28 -8.70 -4.92
C SER A 95 -0.05 -8.28 -5.70
N LEU A 96 -0.11 -7.11 -6.33
CA LEU A 96 1.05 -6.46 -6.96
C LEU A 96 1.49 -5.28 -6.11
N HIS A 97 2.79 -5.21 -5.86
CA HIS A 97 3.45 -4.18 -5.08
C HIS A 97 4.37 -3.40 -6.01
N PHE A 98 4.17 -2.10 -6.07
CA PHE A 98 5.04 -1.17 -6.75
C PHE A 98 5.71 -0.31 -5.70
N VAL A 99 7.04 -0.42 -5.62
CA VAL A 99 7.82 0.33 -4.65
C VAL A 99 8.79 1.24 -5.41
N ALA A 100 8.83 2.52 -5.06
CA ALA A 100 9.60 3.52 -5.80
C ALA A 100 10.28 4.54 -4.89
N LEU A 101 11.42 5.06 -5.35
CA LEU A 101 12.07 6.21 -4.74
C LEU A 101 11.15 7.44 -4.81
N PRO A 102 10.95 8.17 -3.71
CA PRO A 102 10.12 9.38 -3.70
C PRO A 102 10.59 10.43 -4.71
N THR A 103 11.91 10.63 -4.81
CA THR A 103 12.51 11.59 -5.74
C THR A 103 12.20 11.27 -7.19
N TRP A 104 12.30 10.00 -7.58
CA TRP A 104 11.98 9.57 -8.93
C TRP A 104 10.49 9.70 -9.24
N LEU A 105 9.61 9.23 -8.35
CA LEU A 105 8.17 9.32 -8.56
C LEU A 105 7.70 10.77 -8.68
N SER A 106 8.24 11.67 -7.85
CA SER A 106 7.92 13.11 -7.90
C SER A 106 8.40 13.82 -9.17
N ALA A 107 9.38 13.26 -9.87
CA ALA A 107 9.94 13.81 -11.09
C ALA A 107 9.16 13.39 -12.35
N LEU A 108 8.30 12.37 -12.26
CA LEU A 108 7.50 11.91 -13.39
C LEU A 108 6.55 13.01 -13.89
N ARG A 109 6.45 13.11 -15.22
CA ARG A 109 5.54 14.03 -15.92
C ARG A 109 4.82 13.24 -17.00
N PHE A 110 3.51 13.46 -17.09
CA PHE A 110 2.63 12.81 -18.06
C PHE A 110 2.07 13.89 -18.98
N PRO A 111 2.57 14.05 -20.23
CA PRO A 111 2.09 15.07 -21.16
C PRO A 111 0.57 15.01 -21.40
N GLU A 112 -0.01 13.82 -21.38
CA GLU A 112 -1.43 13.53 -21.52
C GLU A 112 -2.27 13.92 -20.28
N ALA A 113 -1.61 14.11 -19.13
CA ALA A 113 -2.24 14.49 -17.87
C ALA A 113 -1.35 15.48 -17.11
N PRO A 114 -1.18 16.72 -17.61
CA PRO A 114 -0.17 17.66 -17.12
C PRO A 114 -0.40 18.13 -15.68
N THR A 115 -1.62 17.98 -15.17
CA THR A 115 -2.00 18.32 -13.78
C THR A 115 -1.94 17.10 -12.84
N PHE A 116 -1.73 15.90 -13.38
CA PHE A 116 -1.61 14.70 -12.56
C PHE A 116 -0.25 14.64 -11.89
N SER A 117 -0.25 14.36 -10.59
CA SER A 117 0.96 14.18 -9.81
C SER A 117 0.87 12.85 -9.05
N PRO A 118 1.76 11.88 -9.35
CA PRO A 118 1.69 10.53 -8.79
C PRO A 118 2.03 10.46 -7.30
N ILE A 119 2.56 11.55 -6.72
CA ILE A 119 2.89 11.62 -5.29
C ILE A 119 1.69 11.98 -4.40
N LEU A 120 0.63 12.59 -4.96
CA LEU A 120 -0.50 13.11 -4.19
C LEU A 120 -1.21 12.08 -3.29
N PRO A 121 -1.39 10.80 -3.69
CA PRO A 121 -1.99 9.80 -2.81
C PRO A 121 -1.23 9.60 -1.49
N PHE A 122 0.06 9.88 -1.47
CA PHE A 122 0.94 9.69 -0.31
C PHE A 122 0.99 10.92 0.62
N THR A 123 0.41 12.05 0.22
CA THR A 123 0.42 13.30 1.01
C THR A 123 -0.86 13.52 1.83
N VAL A 124 -1.79 12.56 1.78
CA VAL A 124 -3.05 12.59 2.56
C VAL A 124 -3.09 11.44 3.58
N PRO A 125 -3.82 11.61 4.71
CA PRO A 125 -3.97 10.55 5.70
C PRO A 125 -4.58 9.27 5.09
N PRO A 126 -4.26 8.07 5.62
CA PRO A 126 -4.73 6.78 5.09
C PRO A 126 -6.23 6.72 4.78
N ALA A 127 -7.06 7.27 5.66
CA ALA A 127 -8.51 7.29 5.49
C ALA A 127 -9.00 8.05 4.24
N ARG A 128 -8.23 9.06 3.80
CA ARG A 128 -8.55 9.96 2.68
C ARG A 128 -7.83 9.60 1.37
N ARG A 129 -7.05 8.52 1.36
CA ARG A 129 -6.35 8.09 0.16
C ARG A 129 -7.33 7.74 -0.97
N PRO A 130 -6.95 7.99 -2.24
CA PRO A 130 -7.77 7.64 -3.38
C PRO A 130 -8.20 6.18 -3.34
N ARG A 131 -9.42 5.92 -3.83
CA ARG A 131 -9.97 4.58 -3.94
C ARG A 131 -10.58 4.43 -5.33
N PRO A 132 -10.40 3.26 -5.97
CA PRO A 132 -11.07 3.00 -7.21
C PRO A 132 -12.59 2.96 -6.99
N ASP A 133 -13.34 3.51 -7.93
CA ASP A 133 -14.77 3.20 -8.06
C ASP A 133 -14.96 1.78 -8.62
N GLU A 134 -16.21 1.34 -8.78
CA GLU A 134 -16.49 -0.03 -9.26
C GLU A 134 -15.99 -0.27 -10.69
N ALA A 135 -16.08 0.73 -11.57
CA ALA A 135 -15.63 0.60 -12.94
C ALA A 135 -14.10 0.49 -13.01
N GLN A 136 -13.40 1.26 -12.18
CA GLN A 136 -11.95 1.18 -12.02
C GLN A 136 -11.53 -0.16 -11.42
N ARG A 137 -12.20 -0.64 -10.36
CA ARG A 137 -11.94 -1.98 -9.81
C ARG A 137 -12.12 -3.08 -10.86
N ALA A 138 -13.18 -3.01 -11.66
CA ALA A 138 -13.44 -3.99 -12.72
C ALA A 138 -12.31 -4.02 -13.77
N ARG A 139 -11.81 -2.85 -14.19
CA ARG A 139 -10.67 -2.76 -15.11
C ARG A 139 -9.40 -3.36 -14.51
N ILE A 140 -9.14 -3.04 -13.25
CA ILE A 140 -7.96 -3.52 -12.52
C ILE A 140 -8.01 -5.05 -12.36
N ARG A 141 -9.17 -5.62 -12.02
CA ARG A 141 -9.35 -7.09 -11.95
C ARG A 141 -9.07 -7.78 -13.27
N GLY A 142 -9.31 -7.12 -14.40
CA GLY A 142 -8.98 -7.64 -15.73
C GLY A 142 -7.50 -7.62 -16.09
N LEU A 143 -6.62 -7.14 -15.20
CA LEU A 143 -5.16 -7.19 -15.38
C LEU A 143 -4.54 -8.51 -14.87
N GLY A 144 -5.29 -9.29 -14.09
CA GLY A 144 -4.88 -10.59 -13.55
C GLY A 144 -5.29 -11.76 -14.44
#